data_AF-A0A1B7MES5-F1
#
_entry.id   AF-A0A1B7MES5-F1
#
_cell.length_a   1.000
_cell.length_b   1.000
_cell.length_c   1.000
_cell.angle_alpha   90.00
_cell.angle_beta   90.00
_cell.angle_gamma   90.00
#
_symmetry.space_group_name_H-M   'P 1'
#
loop_
_entity.id
_entity.type
_entity.pdbx_description
1 polymer ?
#
loop_
_entity_poly.entity_id
_entity_poly.type
_entity_poly.pdbx_seq_one_letter_code
_entity_poly.pdbx_strand_id
1 'polypeptide(L)'
;FIFLLTTRASGLGINLTTADIVILYDSDWNAQADLQAMDRAHRIGQTKQVYVFRFITEDSVEERILDRAAQKIRLDQLVVQQ
;
A
#
# COMPACT_ATOMS: atom_id res chain seq x y z
N PHE A 1 -11.84 8.19 14.62
CA PHE A 1 -12.71 8.32 13.44
C PHE A 1 -12.02 7.61 12.27
N ILE A 2 -12.77 6.98 11.35
CA ILE A 2 -12.23 6.08 10.31
C ILE A 2 -12.79 6.49 8.94
N PHE A 3 -11.98 6.38 7.89
CA PHE A 3 -12.41 6.53 6.50
C PHE A 3 -12.16 5.23 5.74
N LEU A 4 -13.23 4.58 5.27
CA LEU A 4 -13.16 3.27 4.59
C LEU A 4 -13.05 3.47 3.08
N LEU A 5 -12.12 2.74 2.46
CA LEU A 5 -11.83 2.79 1.03
C LEU A 5 -11.55 1.40 0.48
N THR A 6 -11.80 1.23 -0.81
CA THR A 6 -11.30 0.08 -1.55
C THR A 6 -9.97 0.45 -2.23
N THR A 7 -9.05 -0.50 -2.36
CA THR A 7 -7.73 -0.29 -3.00
C THR A 7 -7.85 0.24 -4.43
N ARG A 8 -8.92 -0.11 -5.15
CA ARG A 8 -9.20 0.43 -6.49
C ARG A 8 -9.65 1.89 -6.44
N ALA A 9 -10.46 2.28 -5.46
CA ALA A 9 -10.89 3.67 -5.32
C ALA A 9 -9.72 4.61 -5.01
N SER A 10 -8.70 4.14 -4.27
CA SER A 10 -7.47 4.93 -4.05
C SER A 10 -6.64 5.17 -5.33
N GLY A 11 -6.86 4.36 -6.38
CA GLY A 11 -6.24 4.54 -7.70
C GLY A 11 -6.71 5.77 -8.47
N LEU A 12 -7.80 6.41 -8.05
CA LEU A 12 -8.41 7.57 -8.71
C LEU A 12 -7.73 8.91 -8.42
N GLY A 13 -6.67 8.93 -7.61
CA GLY A 13 -5.89 10.16 -7.34
C GLY A 13 -6.49 11.09 -6.29
N ILE A 14 -7.32 10.57 -5.37
CA ILE A 14 -7.84 11.33 -4.21
C ILE A 14 -6.73 11.84 -3.29
N ASN A 15 -7.01 12.85 -2.47
CA ASN A 15 -6.03 13.42 -1.53
C ASN A 15 -6.46 13.18 -0.08
N LEU A 16 -5.61 12.52 0.72
CA LEU A 16 -5.87 12.14 2.12
C LEU A 16 -4.74 12.60 3.06
N THR A 17 -4.12 13.76 2.78
CA THR A 17 -3.00 14.31 3.58
C THR A 17 -3.35 14.63 5.03
N THR A 18 -4.61 14.58 5.43
CA THR A 18 -5.03 14.74 6.84
C THR A 18 -4.88 13.46 7.65
N ALA A 19 -4.80 12.29 7.00
CA ALA A 19 -4.68 10.99 7.64
C ALA A 19 -3.19 10.61 7.83
N ASP A 20 -2.83 10.22 9.04
CA ASP A 20 -1.47 9.80 9.44
C ASP A 20 -1.33 8.29 9.62
N ILE A 21 -2.43 7.53 9.63
CA ILE A 21 -2.41 6.07 9.73
C ILE A 21 -3.16 5.47 8.53
N VAL A 22 -2.52 4.51 7.86
CA VAL A 22 -3.10 3.70 6.78
C VAL A 22 -3.10 2.24 7.22
N ILE A 23 -4.25 1.59 7.12
CA ILE A 23 -4.39 0.15 7.39
C ILE A 23 -4.76 -0.53 6.08
N LEU A 24 -3.90 -1.43 5.63
CA LEU A 24 -4.21 -2.37 4.55
C LEU A 24 -4.78 -3.63 5.20
N TYR A 25 -6.09 -3.79 5.05
CA TYR A 25 -6.82 -4.90 5.66
C TYR A 25 -6.53 -6.23 4.96
N ASP A 26 -6.42 -6.19 3.64
CA ASP A 26 -6.01 -7.29 2.77
C ASP A 26 -4.93 -6.79 1.77
N SER A 27 -4.24 -7.74 1.15
CA SER A 27 -3.13 -7.43 0.23
C SER A 27 -3.52 -7.74 -1.21
N ASP A 28 -3.29 -6.80 -2.12
CA ASP A 28 -3.49 -7.04 -3.56
C ASP A 28 -2.35 -7.91 -4.13
N TRP A 29 -2.65 -8.67 -5.18
CA TRP A 29 -1.67 -9.43 -5.97
C TRP A 29 -0.67 -8.52 -6.70
N ASN A 30 -1.04 -7.26 -6.89
CA ASN A 30 -0.20 -6.21 -7.42
C ASN A 30 0.24 -5.24 -6.30
N ALA A 31 1.48 -5.38 -5.85
CA ALA A 31 2.07 -4.47 -4.85
C ALA A 31 2.00 -2.98 -5.22
N GLN A 32 2.00 -2.65 -6.52
CA GLN A 32 1.96 -1.26 -6.95
C GLN A 32 0.62 -0.59 -6.61
N ALA A 33 -0.48 -1.37 -6.57
CA ALA A 33 -1.79 -0.85 -6.19
C ALA A 33 -1.80 -0.42 -4.71
N ASP A 34 -1.21 -1.23 -3.84
CA ASP A 34 -1.09 -0.93 -2.41
C ASP A 34 -0.17 0.27 -2.16
N LEU A 35 0.98 0.34 -2.87
CA LEU A 35 1.87 1.49 -2.80
C LEU A 35 1.14 2.78 -3.21
N GLN A 36 0.37 2.73 -4.30
CA GLN A 36 -0.43 3.86 -4.74
C GLN A 36 -1.49 4.29 -3.71
N ALA A 37 -2.05 3.33 -2.96
CA ALA A 37 -2.99 3.59 -1.88
C ALA A 37 -2.32 4.30 -0.68
N MET A 38 -1.12 3.86 -0.27
CA MET A 38 -0.33 4.51 0.79
C MET A 38 0.02 5.96 0.44
N ASP A 39 0.40 6.21 -0.83
CA ASP A 39 0.73 7.53 -1.36
C ASP A 39 -0.46 8.51 -1.38
N ARG A 40 -1.68 8.07 -1.03
CA ARG A 40 -2.81 9.00 -0.84
C ARG A 40 -2.67 9.80 0.45
N ALA A 41 -2.13 9.17 1.50
CA ALA A 41 -1.83 9.80 2.77
C ALA A 41 -0.39 10.33 2.81
N HIS A 42 0.56 9.57 2.26
CA HIS A 42 1.97 9.96 2.14
C HIS A 42 2.21 10.82 0.89
N ARG A 43 1.78 12.08 0.95
CA ARG A 43 1.88 13.03 -0.18
C ARG A 43 2.28 14.42 0.28
N ILE A 44 2.76 15.25 -0.67
CA ILE A 44 3.01 16.68 -0.47
C ILE A 44 1.79 17.33 0.20
N GLY A 45 2.01 17.96 1.36
CA GLY A 45 0.96 18.54 2.21
C GLY A 45 0.71 17.75 3.50
N GLN A 46 1.20 16.53 3.62
CA GLN A 46 1.26 15.82 4.88
C GLN A 46 2.38 16.39 5.76
N THR A 47 2.09 16.61 7.05
CA THR A 47 3.01 17.20 8.03
C THR A 47 3.39 16.23 9.15
N LYS A 48 2.68 15.12 9.27
CA LYS A 48 2.91 14.07 10.27
C LYS A 48 3.54 12.85 9.64
N GLN A 49 4.22 12.05 10.47
CA GLN A 49 4.70 10.73 10.06
C GLN A 49 3.51 9.85 9.69
N VAL A 50 3.54 9.29 8.47
CA VAL A 50 2.54 8.30 8.04
C VAL A 50 2.99 6.92 8.50
N TYR A 51 2.12 6.21 9.21
CA TYR A 51 2.30 4.81 9.59
C TYR A 51 1.42 3.93 8.72
N VAL A 52 2.01 2.87 8.17
CA VAL A 52 1.29 1.90 7.36
C VAL A 52 1.33 0.56 8.07
N PHE A 53 0.16 0.03 8.40
CA PHE A 53 -0.01 -1.32 8.95
C PHE A 53 -0.67 -2.20 7.92
N ARG A 54 -0.04 -3.33 7.61
CA ARG A 54 -0.60 -4.36 6.73
C ARG A 54 -0.99 -5.55 7.57
N PHE A 55 -2.24 -5.97 7.47
CA PHE A 55 -2.70 -7.20 8.10
C PHE A 55 -2.37 -8.39 7.20
N ILE A 56 -1.87 -9.44 7.84
CA ILE A 56 -1.47 -10.69 7.21
C ILE A 56 -1.85 -11.79 8.19
N THR A 57 -2.59 -12.76 7.69
CA THR A 57 -2.96 -13.95 8.44
C THR A 57 -1.81 -14.96 8.35
N GLU A 58 -1.30 -15.37 9.51
CA GLU A 58 -0.25 -16.40 9.61
C GLU A 58 -0.73 -17.75 9.04
N ASP A 59 0.20 -18.52 8.48
CA ASP A 59 -0.04 -19.85 7.89
C ASP A 59 -1.14 -19.88 6.80
N SER A 60 -1.31 -18.76 6.10
CA SER A 60 -2.37 -18.60 5.10
C SER A 60 -1.82 -18.34 3.69
N VAL A 61 -2.74 -18.29 2.71
CA VAL A 61 -2.41 -17.90 1.34
C VAL A 61 -1.89 -16.46 1.24
N GLU A 62 -2.18 -15.61 2.22
CA GLU A 62 -1.80 -14.19 2.23
C GLU A 62 -0.28 -14.00 2.28
N GLU A 63 0.45 -14.84 3.03
CA GLU A 63 1.92 -14.82 3.06
C GLU A 63 2.51 -15.08 1.68
N ARG A 64 1.96 -16.08 0.97
CA ARG A 64 2.40 -16.42 -0.39
C ARG A 64 2.13 -15.30 -1.38
N ILE A 65 1.01 -14.59 -1.22
CA ILE A 65 0.68 -13.42 -2.06
C ILE A 65 1.70 -12.31 -1.80
N LEU A 66 2.01 -12.02 -0.54
CA LEU A 66 2.98 -11.00 -0.16
C LEU A 66 4.37 -11.31 -0.71
N ASP A 67 4.85 -12.54 -0.56
CA ASP A 67 6.16 -12.97 -1.06
C ASP A 67 6.26 -12.79 -2.58
N ARG A 68 5.21 -13.18 -3.30
CA ARG A 68 5.13 -13.01 -4.76
C ARG A 68 5.11 -11.54 -5.15
N ALA A 69 4.40 -10.71 -4.42
CA ALA A 69 4.34 -9.27 -4.65
C ALA A 69 5.70 -8.61 -4.39
N ALA A 70 6.38 -8.97 -3.30
CA ALA A 70 7.73 -8.49 -2.98
C ALA A 70 8.78 -8.91 -4.03
N GLN A 71 8.69 -10.14 -4.55
CA GLN A 71 9.54 -10.59 -5.66
C GLN A 71 9.37 -9.71 -6.90
N LYS A 72 8.13 -9.35 -7.27
CA LYS A 72 7.85 -8.45 -8.40
C LYS A 72 8.47 -7.07 -8.19
N ILE A 73 8.29 -6.46 -7.02
CA ILE A 73 8.88 -5.14 -6.70
C ILE A 73 10.41 -5.19 -6.82
N ARG A 74 11.04 -6.24 -6.28
CA ARG A 74 12.50 -6.36 -6.33
C ARG A 74 13.01 -6.47 -7.76
N LEU A 75 12.33 -7.24 -8.60
CA LEU A 75 12.63 -7.33 -10.03
C LEU A 75 12.50 -5.96 -10.72
N ASP A 76 11.40 -5.25 -10.48
CA ASP A 76 11.18 -3.91 -11.04
C ASP A 76 12.28 -2.93 -10.60
N GLN A 77 12.66 -2.92 -9.33
CA GLN A 77 13.73 -2.06 -8.82
C GLN A 77 15.08 -2.32 -9.49
N LEU A 78 15.42 -3.60 -9.76
CA LEU A 78 16.66 -3.97 -10.43
C LEU A 78 16.69 -3.54 -11.90
N VAL A 79 15.55 -3.63 -12.58
CA VAL A 79 15.43 -3.23 -14.00
C VAL A 79 15.41 -1.71 -14.14
N VAL A 80 14.70 -0.99 -13.28
CA VAL A 80 14.59 0.48 -13.33
C VAL A 80 15.91 1.18 -12.97
N GLN A 81 16.79 0.52 -12.22
CA GLN A 81 18.12 1.06 -11.88
C GLN A 81 19.20 0.80 -12.94
N GLN A 82 18.89 0.07 -14.03
CA GLN A 82 19.75 -0.05 -15.22
C GLN A 82 19.42 1.04 -16.25
#